data_AF-A0A016X0Z1-F1
#
_entry.id   AF-A0A016X0Z1-F1
#
_cell.length_a   1.000
_cell.length_b   1.000
_cell.length_c   1.000
_cell.angle_alpha   90.00
_cell.angle_beta   90.00
_cell.angle_gamma   90.00
#
_symmetry.space_group_name_H-M   'P 1'
#
loop_
_entity.id
_entity.type
_entity.pdbx_description
1 polymer ?
#
loop_
_entity_poly.entity_id
_entity_poly.type
_entity_poly.pdbx_seq_one_letter_code
_entity_poly.pdbx_strand_id
1 'polypeptide(L)'
;MNTLNFQILMFVTITATCFNWATNVDMLMAVVIPSRRNAANSWQILLSHLFGDASGPYIIGIISDAIRGDDSSPYGHFHSLITSFYLPNALLLVSTALFFVAAYTFVNDNRKFKEYMGVLKPATANPSLRDGTRTSTGADNWAFSVPEGDHPETTKV
;
A
#
# COMPACT_ATOMS: atom_id res chain seq x y z
N MET A 1 -24.11 26.90 17.94
CA MET A 1 -23.25 26.98 16.74
C MET A 1 -21.98 26.12 16.81
N ASN A 2 -21.57 25.59 17.97
CA ASN A 2 -20.30 24.83 18.07
C ASN A 2 -20.44 23.35 17.66
N THR A 3 -21.64 22.76 17.75
CA THR A 3 -21.90 21.36 17.41
C THR A 3 -21.77 21.06 15.91
N LEU A 4 -22.13 22.03 15.06
CA LEU A 4 -21.99 21.90 13.60
C LEU A 4 -20.50 21.82 13.20
N ASN A 5 -19.66 22.66 13.79
CA ASN A 5 -18.21 22.65 13.55
C ASN A 5 -17.61 21.31 13.96
N PHE A 6 -18.00 20.76 15.12
CA PHE A 6 -17.56 19.43 15.55
C PHE A 6 -18.00 18.31 14.60
N GLN A 7 -19.23 18.34 14.10
CA GLN A 7 -19.73 17.34 13.16
C GLN A 7 -18.98 17.38 11.82
N ILE A 8 -18.71 18.58 11.32
CA ILE A 8 -17.92 18.77 10.08
C ILE A 8 -16.49 18.29 10.29
N LEU A 9 -15.84 18.61 11.41
CA LEU A 9 -14.49 18.13 11.72
C LEU A 9 -14.43 16.61 11.86
N MET A 10 -15.42 16.00 12.53
CA MET A 10 -15.52 14.54 12.64
C MET A 10 -15.70 13.89 11.27
N PHE A 11 -16.56 14.44 10.42
CA PHE A 11 -16.76 13.95 9.06
C PHE A 11 -15.44 13.99 8.27
N VAL A 12 -14.79 15.16 8.23
CA VAL A 12 -13.50 15.34 7.53
C VAL A 12 -12.44 14.40 8.07
N THR A 13 -12.35 14.22 9.39
CA THR A 13 -11.38 13.33 10.03
C THR A 13 -11.61 11.88 9.62
N ILE A 14 -12.85 11.40 9.66
CA ILE A 14 -13.20 10.04 9.26
C ILE A 14 -12.89 9.84 7.77
N THR A 15 -13.29 10.77 6.91
CA THR A 15 -13.00 10.71 5.47
C THR A 15 -11.49 10.68 5.19
N ALA A 16 -10.71 11.53 5.85
CA ALA A 16 -9.25 11.57 5.70
C ALA A 16 -8.60 10.25 6.13
N THR A 17 -9.04 9.65 7.24
CA THR A 17 -8.57 8.34 7.70
C THR A 17 -8.90 7.22 6.71
N CYS A 18 -10.13 7.20 6.18
CA CYS A 18 -10.52 6.24 5.14
C CYS A 18 -9.67 6.38 3.88
N PHE A 19 -9.39 7.62 3.45
CA PHE A 19 -8.57 7.88 2.27
C PHE A 19 -7.11 7.49 2.47
N ASN A 20 -6.56 7.74 3.66
CA ASN A 20 -5.20 7.31 4.02
C ASN A 20 -5.06 5.78 3.91
N TRP A 21 -6.03 5.03 4.42
CA TRP A 21 -6.03 3.58 4.31
C TRP A 21 -6.16 3.10 2.85
N ALA A 22 -7.09 3.67 2.09
CA ALA A 22 -7.30 3.31 0.69
C ALA A 22 -6.05 3.54 -0.18
N THR A 23 -5.35 4.65 0.03
CA THR A 23 -4.11 4.99 -0.70
C THR A 23 -3.00 3.97 -0.44
N ASN A 24 -2.85 3.52 0.81
CA ASN A 24 -1.86 2.51 1.18
C ASN A 24 -2.14 1.15 0.51
N VAL A 25 -3.41 0.76 0.40
CA VAL A 25 -3.82 -0.50 -0.25
C VAL A 25 -3.62 -0.40 -1.77
N ASP A 26 -3.97 0.72 -2.39
CA ASP A 26 -3.80 0.94 -3.83
C ASP A 26 -2.32 0.88 -4.24
N MET A 27 -1.46 1.58 -3.50
CA MET A 27 -0.01 1.56 -3.73
C MET A 27 0.57 0.14 -3.61
N LEU A 28 0.16 -0.64 -2.62
CA LEU A 28 0.60 -2.02 -2.48
C LEU A 28 0.17 -2.86 -3.68
N MET A 29 -1.09 -2.73 -4.09
CA MET A 29 -1.68 -3.52 -5.17
C MET A 29 -1.10 -3.19 -6.54
N ALA A 30 -0.55 -1.99 -6.73
CA ALA A 30 0.06 -1.58 -7.98
C ALA A 30 1.51 -2.09 -8.20
N VAL A 31 2.18 -2.62 -7.16
CA VAL A 31 3.52 -3.26 -7.31
C VAL A 31 3.50 -4.79 -7.18
N VAL A 32 2.44 -5.38 -6.63
CA VAL A 32 2.35 -6.83 -6.45
C VAL A 32 1.65 -7.52 -7.61
N ILE A 33 2.14 -8.72 -7.95
CA ILE A 33 1.57 -9.56 -9.01
C ILE A 33 0.13 -9.97 -8.60
N PRO A 34 -0.85 -9.95 -9.52
CA PRO A 34 -2.26 -10.25 -9.23
C PRO A 34 -2.49 -11.57 -8.48
N SER A 35 -1.69 -12.61 -8.77
CA SER A 35 -1.79 -13.93 -8.12
C SER A 35 -1.39 -13.95 -6.64
N ARG A 36 -0.65 -12.95 -6.16
CA ARG A 36 -0.18 -12.85 -4.76
C ARG A 36 -0.79 -11.68 -3.99
N ARG A 37 -1.73 -10.96 -4.60
CA ARG A 37 -2.37 -9.74 -4.06
C ARG A 37 -3.04 -9.96 -2.69
N ASN A 38 -3.67 -11.12 -2.49
CA ASN A 38 -4.33 -11.45 -1.22
C ASN A 38 -3.34 -11.66 -0.07
N ALA A 39 -2.21 -12.30 -0.33
CA ALA A 39 -1.17 -12.47 0.68
C ALA A 39 -0.59 -11.10 1.06
N ALA A 40 -0.26 -10.25 0.07
CA ALA A 40 0.27 -8.92 0.32
C ALA A 40 -0.68 -8.07 1.19
N ASN A 41 -1.96 -8.04 0.86
CA ASN A 41 -2.97 -7.33 1.65
C ASN A 41 -3.07 -7.87 3.09
N SER A 42 -3.02 -9.20 3.26
CA SER A 42 -3.01 -9.81 4.59
C SER A 42 -1.78 -9.42 5.42
N TRP A 43 -0.59 -9.39 4.80
CA TRP A 43 0.63 -8.91 5.46
C TRP A 43 0.54 -7.44 5.88
N GLN A 44 0.00 -6.58 5.02
CA GLN A 44 -0.19 -5.16 5.32
C GLN A 44 -1.11 -4.96 6.53
N ILE A 45 -2.21 -5.71 6.61
CA ILE A 45 -3.16 -5.66 7.73
C ILE A 45 -2.52 -6.23 9.00
N LEU A 46 -1.83 -7.39 8.91
CA LEU A 46 -1.11 -7.99 10.03
C LEU A 46 -0.09 -7.04 10.64
N LEU A 47 0.73 -6.39 9.80
CA LEU A 47 1.74 -5.43 10.26
C LEU A 47 1.07 -4.20 10.89
N SER A 48 -0.02 -3.71 10.31
CA SER A 48 -0.78 -2.57 10.86
C SER A 48 -1.35 -2.87 12.25
N HIS A 49 -1.92 -4.07 12.46
CA HIS A 49 -2.46 -4.42 13.78
C HIS A 49 -1.38 -4.78 14.79
N LEU A 50 -0.31 -5.47 14.36
CA LEU A 50 0.80 -5.82 15.25
C LEU A 50 1.52 -4.57 15.76
N PHE A 51 1.90 -3.68 14.85
CA PHE A 51 2.68 -2.50 15.21
C PHE A 51 1.80 -1.30 15.63
N GLY A 52 0.63 -1.13 15.05
CA GLY A 52 -0.29 -0.04 15.39
C GLY A 52 -1.08 -0.33 16.66
N ASP A 53 -2.08 -1.21 16.56
CA ASP A 53 -3.06 -1.43 17.64
C ASP A 53 -2.47 -2.17 18.84
N ALA A 54 -1.70 -3.24 18.62
CA ALA A 54 -1.17 -4.06 19.70
C ALA A 54 0.07 -3.46 20.35
N SER A 55 1.02 -2.96 19.56
CA SER A 55 2.28 -2.43 20.10
C SER A 55 2.24 -0.95 20.47
N GLY A 56 1.31 -0.16 19.91
CA GLY A 56 1.16 1.27 20.21
C GLY A 56 1.09 1.60 21.70
N PRO A 57 0.14 1.06 22.48
CA PRO A 57 0.04 1.37 23.91
C PRO A 57 1.26 0.87 24.70
N TYR A 58 1.86 -0.23 24.26
CA TYR A 58 3.04 -0.80 24.92
C TYR A 58 4.29 0.07 24.73
N ILE A 59 4.54 0.54 23.51
CA ILE A 59 5.64 1.45 23.19
C ILE A 59 5.50 2.77 23.94
N ILE A 60 4.30 3.35 23.94
CA ILE A 60 4.01 4.59 24.68
C ILE A 60 4.18 4.40 26.19
N GLY A 61 3.74 3.25 26.73
CA GLY A 61 3.90 2.90 28.14
C GLY A 61 5.37 2.84 28.58
N ILE A 62 6.20 2.09 27.85
CA ILE A 62 7.64 1.98 28.18
C ILE A 62 8.34 3.34 28.16
N ILE A 63 8.00 4.19 27.19
CA ILE A 63 8.60 5.52 27.08
C ILE A 63 8.10 6.44 28.18
N SER A 64 6.81 6.37 28.52
CA SER A 64 6.25 7.10 29.65
C SER A 64 6.95 6.71 30.96
N ASP A 65 7.23 5.43 31.15
CA ASP A 65 7.97 4.94 32.31
C ASP A 65 9.44 5.38 32.28
N ALA A 66 10.07 5.41 31.10
CA ALA A 66 11.44 5.90 30.94
C ALA A 66 11.58 7.41 31.21
N ILE A 67 10.58 8.22 30.83
CA ILE A 67 10.56 9.67 31.09
C ILE A 67 10.28 9.97 32.56
N ARG A 68 9.49 9.12 33.23
CA ARG A 68 9.07 9.30 34.62
C ARG A 68 10.19 9.08 35.65
N GLY A 69 11.08 8.13 35.40
CA GLY A 69 12.16 7.81 36.35
C GLY A 69 11.62 7.38 37.73
N ASP A 70 12.09 8.02 38.81
CA ASP A 70 11.73 7.70 40.22
C ASP A 70 10.57 8.57 40.77
N ASP A 71 9.99 9.46 39.95
CA ASP A 71 8.93 10.36 40.40
C ASP A 71 7.57 9.66 40.50
N SER A 72 7.23 9.24 41.73
CA SER A 72 5.96 8.58 42.05
C SER A 72 4.76 9.53 42.22
N SER A 73 4.98 10.85 42.13
CA SER A 73 3.91 11.85 42.25
C SER A 73 2.84 11.71 41.15
N PRO A 74 1.54 11.89 41.46
CA PRO A 74 0.46 11.88 40.47
C PRO A 74 0.68 12.89 39.32
N TYR A 75 1.31 14.03 39.63
CA TYR A 75 1.66 15.05 38.63
C TYR A 75 2.73 14.55 37.65
N GLY A 76 3.72 13.79 38.13
CA GLY A 76 4.77 13.19 37.29
C GLY A 76 4.21 12.14 36.33
N HIS A 77 3.19 11.39 36.76
CA HIS A 77 2.54 10.40 35.90
C HIS A 77 1.77 11.05 34.73
N PHE A 78 1.03 12.12 35.01
CA PHE A 78 0.30 12.87 33.98
C PHE A 78 1.26 13.58 33.01
N HIS A 79 2.34 14.18 33.53
CA HIS A 79 3.32 14.87 32.71
C HIS A 79 4.07 13.91 31.77
N SER A 80 4.51 12.76 32.28
CA SER A 80 5.23 11.76 31.48
C SER A 80 4.36 11.15 30.38
N LEU A 81 3.07 10.96 30.67
CA LEU A 81 2.09 10.48 29.68
C LEU A 81 1.88 11.49 28.55
N ILE A 82 1.68 12.78 28.88
CA ILE A 82 1.55 13.85 27.86
C ILE A 82 2.82 13.95 27.02
N THR A 83 3.99 13.89 27.66
CA THR A 83 5.26 13.97 26.94
C THR A 83 5.42 12.79 25.97
N SER A 84 4.95 11.60 26.33
CA SER A 84 4.98 10.43 25.47
C SER A 84 4.08 10.57 24.23
N PHE A 85 2.99 11.36 24.30
CA PHE A 85 2.14 11.66 23.14
C PHE A 85 2.83 12.55 22.08
N TYR A 86 4.01 13.12 22.34
CA TYR A 86 4.82 13.73 21.28
C TYR A 86 5.54 12.70 20.39
N LEU A 87 5.71 11.44 20.85
CA LEU A 87 6.34 10.40 20.04
C LEU A 87 5.55 9.98 18.80
N PRO A 88 4.22 9.78 18.86
CA PRO A 88 3.42 9.56 17.66
C PRO A 88 3.63 10.65 16.60
N ASN A 89 3.79 11.92 17.01
CA ASN A 89 4.07 13.01 16.07
C ASN A 89 5.45 12.87 15.40
N ALA A 90 6.49 12.46 16.14
CA ALA A 90 7.80 12.18 15.56
C ALA A 90 7.74 10.97 14.61
N LEU A 91 7.01 9.91 14.99
CA LEU A 91 6.80 8.73 14.14
C LEU A 91 6.05 9.09 12.86
N LEU A 92 5.09 10.01 12.91
CA LEU A 92 4.39 10.53 11.73
C LEU A 92 5.34 11.24 10.77
N LEU A 93 6.25 12.08 11.27
CA LEU A 93 7.25 12.75 10.43
C LEU A 93 8.17 11.74 9.73
N VAL A 94 8.67 10.74 10.47
CA VAL A 94 9.46 9.65 9.91
C VAL A 94 8.66 8.85 8.89
N SER A 95 7.38 8.57 9.17
CA SER A 95 6.49 7.85 8.27
C SER A 95 6.25 8.62 6.97
N THR A 96 6.07 9.95 7.03
CA THR A 96 5.95 10.78 5.82
C THR A 96 7.22 10.73 4.97
N ALA A 97 8.40 10.79 5.59
CA ALA A 97 9.67 10.67 4.86
C ALA A 97 9.82 9.30 4.19
N LEU A 98 9.55 8.21 4.94
CA LEU A 98 9.58 6.85 4.40
C LEU A 98 8.52 6.64 3.30
N PHE A 99 7.33 7.22 3.46
CA PHE A 99 6.28 7.16 2.44
C PHE A 99 6.69 7.89 1.16
N PHE A 100 7.38 9.02 1.28
CA PHE A 100 7.91 9.74 0.12
C PHE A 100 9.00 8.94 -0.61
N VAL A 101 9.90 8.28 0.13
CA VAL A 101 10.88 7.36 -0.45
C VAL A 101 10.19 6.19 -1.14
N ALA A 102 9.19 5.59 -0.49
CA ALA A 102 8.41 4.51 -1.06
C ALA A 102 7.69 4.94 -2.35
N ALA A 103 7.15 6.17 -2.41
CA ALA A 103 6.53 6.71 -3.61
C ALA A 103 7.55 6.85 -4.76
N TYR A 104 8.79 7.24 -4.46
CA TYR A 104 9.85 7.31 -5.46
C TYR A 104 10.26 5.92 -5.97
N THR A 105 10.49 4.96 -5.07
CA THR A 105 10.85 3.58 -5.45
C THR A 105 9.72 2.87 -6.18
N PHE A 106 8.47 3.15 -5.79
CA PHE A 106 7.27 2.63 -6.43
C PHE A 106 7.21 2.91 -7.93
N VAL A 107 7.61 4.11 -8.39
CA VAL A 107 7.63 4.43 -9.83
C VAL A 107 8.57 3.49 -10.58
N ASN A 108 9.72 3.18 -10.00
CA ASN A 108 10.70 2.27 -10.59
C ASN A 108 10.23 0.81 -10.56
N ASP A 109 9.63 0.39 -9.45
CA ASP A 109 9.14 -0.98 -9.27
C ASP A 109 7.91 -1.25 -10.14
N ASN A 110 7.01 -0.27 -10.28
CA ASN A 110 5.87 -0.34 -11.19
C ASN A 110 6.32 -0.35 -12.66
N ARG A 111 7.39 0.38 -13.03
CA ARG A 111 7.99 0.30 -14.37
C ARG A 111 8.52 -1.10 -14.68
N LYS A 112 9.32 -1.68 -13.77
CA LYS A 112 9.81 -3.06 -13.90
C LYS A 112 8.66 -4.06 -13.98
N PHE A 113 7.62 -3.89 -13.14
CA PHE A 113 6.43 -4.72 -13.19
C PHE A 113 5.74 -4.69 -14.57
N LYS A 114 5.58 -3.50 -15.15
CA LYS A 114 5.01 -3.33 -16.50
C LYS A 114 5.86 -3.98 -17.61
N GLU A 115 7.18 -4.01 -17.44
CA GLU A 115 8.09 -4.74 -18.33
C GLU A 115 7.89 -6.27 -18.21
N TYR A 116 7.86 -6.82 -16.98
CA TYR A 116 7.63 -8.25 -16.75
C TYR A 116 6.24 -8.74 -17.20
N MET A 117 5.23 -7.87 -17.12
CA MET A 117 3.86 -8.17 -17.59
C MET A 117 3.67 -7.93 -19.10
N GLY A 118 4.72 -7.53 -19.84
CA GLY A 118 4.66 -7.31 -21.29
C GLY A 118 3.82 -6.10 -21.72
N VAL A 119 3.44 -5.21 -20.80
CA VAL A 119 2.58 -4.04 -21.06
C VAL A 119 3.37 -2.90 -21.70
N LEU A 120 4.67 -2.78 -21.40
CA LEU A 120 5.57 -1.84 -22.07
C LEU A 120 6.47 -2.60 -23.04
N LYS A 121 6.22 -2.43 -24.35
CA LYS A 121 7.18 -2.80 -25.39
C LYS A 121 8.32 -1.76 -25.36
N PRO A 122 9.60 -2.14 -25.32
CA PRO A 122 10.69 -1.17 -25.34
C PRO A 122 10.58 -0.32 -26.61
N ALA A 123 10.37 0.98 -26.44
CA ALA A 123 10.22 1.95 -27.52
C ALA A 123 11.58 2.34 -28.10
N THR A 124 12.45 1.39 -28.45
CA THR A 124 13.57 1.63 -29.37
C THR A 124 14.14 0.31 -29.93
N ALA A 125 13.54 -0.18 -31.00
CA ALA A 125 14.31 -0.71 -32.12
C ALA A 125 13.77 0.02 -33.35
N ASN A 126 14.54 1.03 -33.76
CA ASN A 126 14.29 1.93 -34.88
C ASN A 126 13.80 1.16 -36.13
N PRO A 127 12.69 1.54 -36.78
CA PRO A 127 12.26 0.94 -38.04
C PRO A 127 13.11 1.51 -39.19
N SER A 128 14.34 1.03 -39.32
CA SER A 128 15.07 1.20 -40.57
C SER A 128 15.99 0.01 -40.84
N LEU A 129 15.49 -0.86 -41.72
CA LEU A 129 16.25 -1.72 -42.64
C LEU A 129 17.08 -2.87 -42.02
N ARG A 130 16.45 -4.06 -41.97
CA ARG A 130 16.77 -5.26 -42.78
C ARG A 130 16.50 -6.56 -42.00
N ASP A 131 15.56 -7.31 -42.57
CA ASP A 131 15.62 -8.74 -42.88
C ASP A 131 16.15 -9.72 -41.80
N GLY A 132 15.28 -10.64 -41.39
CA GLY A 132 15.63 -11.73 -40.49
C GLY A 132 14.47 -12.18 -39.60
N THR A 133 13.54 -12.92 -40.19
CA THR A 133 12.50 -13.78 -39.60
C THR A 133 12.62 -14.01 -38.06
N ARG A 134 11.71 -13.40 -37.29
CA ARG A 134 11.29 -13.92 -35.99
C ARG A 134 9.77 -13.93 -35.92
N THR A 135 9.22 -15.07 -36.33
CA THR A 135 7.85 -15.50 -36.05
C THR A 135 7.64 -15.49 -34.53
N SER A 136 6.89 -14.50 -34.04
CA SER A 136 6.36 -14.46 -32.69
C SER A 136 5.12 -15.35 -32.64
N THR A 137 5.32 -16.61 -32.30
CA THR A 137 4.24 -17.57 -32.04
C THR A 137 3.49 -17.09 -30.78
N GLY A 138 2.20 -16.76 -30.91
CA GLY A 138 1.33 -16.32 -29.81
C GLY A 138 0.96 -17.45 -28.85
N ALA A 139 1.96 -18.05 -28.20
CA ALA A 139 1.83 -19.16 -27.27
C ALA A 139 1.95 -18.74 -25.79
N ASP A 140 2.14 -17.45 -25.50
CA ASP A 140 2.42 -16.92 -24.16
C ASP A 140 1.20 -16.34 -23.42
N ASN A 141 0.03 -16.30 -24.08
CA ASN A 141 -1.19 -15.68 -23.51
C ASN A 141 -2.23 -16.69 -22.97
N TRP A 142 -1.83 -17.94 -22.74
CA TRP A 142 -2.76 -19.04 -22.37
C TRP A 142 -3.55 -18.78 -21.07
N ALA A 143 -3.05 -17.92 -20.18
CA ALA A 143 -3.68 -17.68 -18.88
C ALA A 143 -4.95 -16.78 -18.92
N PHE A 144 -5.26 -16.14 -20.06
CA PHE A 144 -6.41 -15.21 -20.17
C PHE A 144 -7.40 -15.54 -21.30
N SER A 145 -7.17 -16.58 -22.08
CA SER A 145 -8.14 -17.02 -23.10
C SER A 145 -9.28 -17.80 -22.43
N VAL A 146 -10.43 -17.14 -22.27
CA VAL A 146 -11.73 -17.80 -22.07
C VAL A 146 -11.92 -18.78 -23.23
N PRO A 147 -12.23 -20.07 -22.99
CA PRO A 147 -12.51 -21.00 -24.08
C PRO A 147 -13.85 -20.59 -24.71
N GLU A 148 -13.79 -19.89 -25.83
CA GLU A 148 -14.94 -19.69 -26.71
C GLU A 148 -15.14 -21.01 -27.44
N GLY A 149 -15.87 -21.92 -26.78
CA GLY A 149 -16.29 -23.19 -27.36
C GLY A 149 -17.40 -22.94 -28.36
N ASP A 150 -17.03 -22.80 -29.63
CA ASP A 150 -17.95 -22.90 -30.75
C ASP A 150 -18.66 -24.25 -30.72
N HIS A 151 -19.97 -24.21 -30.45
CA HIS A 151 -20.88 -25.30 -30.77
C HIS A 151 -20.92 -25.44 -32.30
N PRO A 152 -20.53 -26.59 -32.89
CA PRO A 152 -20.72 -26.80 -34.31
C PRO A 152 -22.22 -26.95 -34.61
N GLU A 153 -22.77 -25.98 -35.35
CA GLU A 153 -24.00 -26.16 -36.12
C GLU A 153 -23.81 -27.34 -37.09
N THR A 154 -24.36 -28.50 -36.75
CA THR A 154 -24.61 -29.57 -37.71
C THR A 154 -25.99 -29.37 -38.33
N THR A 155 -26.03 -28.83 -39.54
CA THR A 155 -27.23 -28.84 -40.38
C THR A 155 -27.18 -30.01 -41.37
N LYS A 156 -28.24 -30.82 -41.36
CA LYS A 156 -28.73 -31.82 -42.36
C LYS A 156 -28.24 -33.27 -42.27
N VAL A 157 -29.06 -34.13 -41.67
CA VAL A 157 -30.01 -35.03 -42.37
C VAL A 157 -31.24 -35.27 -41.50
#